data_AF-A0A960FHL5-F1
#
_entry.id   AF-A0A960FHL5-F1
#
_cell.length_a   1.000
_cell.length_b   1.000
_cell.length_c   1.000
_cell.angle_alpha   90.00
_cell.angle_beta   90.00
_cell.angle_gamma   90.00
#
_symmetry.space_group_name_H-M   'P 1'
#
loop_
_entity.id
_entity.type
_entity.pdbx_description
1 polymer ?
#
loop_
_entity_poly.entity_id
_entity_poly.type
_entity_poly.pdbx_seq_one_letter_code
_entity_poly.pdbx_strand_id
1 'polypeptide(L)'
;MGAHLLLAAVAGYLTFWYGRAGLDGILSPTEQVPEALDTALMVSAGSTYVGWLWWSVVACVNARRIRPLAGSPWLPVWIYVGGPLLLVGVRYLDAGLLRDGVLVVGAVTVAYGHFAVIGSLRSTARRVGAPVAPFTRLIVLPIALPFVQLALALVLSDDVARVDELTFLHALWTVFAVAMAAITWHAARALELACQSEVIRRRADQHTLPSGDVVAAALRRSLG
;
A
#
# COMPACT_ATOMS: atom_id res chain seq x y z
N MET A 1 5.56 11.55 13.39
CA MET A 1 5.62 10.07 13.40
C MET A 1 4.38 9.39 13.98
N GLY A 2 3.63 9.97 14.94
CA GLY A 2 2.40 9.36 15.48
C GLY A 2 1.17 9.37 14.56
N ALA A 3 1.14 10.22 13.53
CA ALA A 3 -0.03 10.39 12.66
C ALA A 3 -0.39 9.15 11.82
N HIS A 4 0.57 8.27 11.50
CA HIS A 4 0.31 7.07 10.67
C HIS A 4 -0.30 5.92 11.46
N LEU A 5 0.14 5.71 12.71
CA LEU A 5 -0.52 4.81 13.65
C LEU A 5 -1.90 5.35 14.04
N LEU A 6 -2.04 6.67 14.19
CA LEU A 6 -3.33 7.31 14.42
C LEU A 6 -4.25 7.13 13.21
N LEU A 7 -3.80 7.32 11.97
CA LEU A 7 -4.61 7.12 10.77
C LEU A 7 -5.00 5.65 10.56
N ALA A 8 -4.10 4.70 10.83
CA ALA A 8 -4.42 3.27 10.76
C ALA A 8 -5.35 2.83 11.91
N ALA A 9 -5.15 3.36 13.11
CA ALA A 9 -6.03 3.12 14.25
C ALA A 9 -7.40 3.79 14.05
N VAL A 10 -7.46 4.98 13.45
CA VAL A 10 -8.70 5.68 13.10
C VAL A 10 -9.40 4.98 11.94
N ALA A 11 -8.70 4.54 10.90
CA ALA A 11 -9.30 3.75 9.81
C ALA A 11 -9.81 2.40 10.33
N GLY A 12 -9.05 1.71 11.18
CA GLY A 12 -9.48 0.48 11.85
C GLY A 12 -10.65 0.70 12.82
N TYR A 13 -10.63 1.79 13.60
CA TYR A 13 -11.69 2.18 14.52
C TYR A 13 -12.96 2.60 13.80
N LEU A 14 -12.87 3.34 12.69
CA LEU A 14 -14.00 3.72 11.84
C LEU A 14 -14.55 2.48 11.15
N THR A 15 -13.71 1.59 10.61
CA THR A 15 -14.16 0.32 10.02
C THR A 15 -14.84 -0.57 11.08
N PHE A 16 -14.34 -0.60 12.31
CA PHE A 16 -14.95 -1.29 13.45
C PHE A 16 -16.29 -0.67 13.88
N TRP A 17 -16.35 0.66 14.04
CA TRP A 17 -17.57 1.37 14.46
C TRP A 17 -18.66 1.36 13.40
N TYR A 18 -18.31 1.54 12.14
CA TYR A 18 -19.29 1.47 11.05
C TYR A 18 -19.71 0.03 10.73
N GLY A 19 -18.82 -0.95 10.91
CA GLY A 19 -19.21 -2.36 10.88
C GLY A 19 -20.16 -2.73 12.02
N ARG A 20 -19.92 -2.18 13.22
CA ARG A 20 -20.81 -2.33 14.38
C ARG A 20 -22.15 -1.61 14.20
N ALA A 21 -22.15 -0.38 13.69
CA ALA A 21 -23.37 0.36 13.38
C ALA A 21 -24.17 -0.32 12.25
N GLY A 22 -23.49 -0.96 11.29
CA GLY A 22 -24.11 -1.82 10.30
C GLY A 22 -24.72 -3.09 10.91
N LEU A 23 -24.07 -3.70 11.89
CA LEU A 23 -24.58 -4.85 12.64
C LEU A 23 -25.77 -4.49 13.56
N ASP A 24 -25.71 -3.35 14.25
CA ASP A 24 -26.81 -2.82 15.06
C ASP A 24 -28.01 -2.42 14.17
N GLY A 25 -27.74 -1.97 12.94
CA GLY A 25 -28.73 -1.74 11.90
C GLY A 25 -29.30 -3.01 11.27
N ILE A 26 -28.57 -4.12 11.20
CA ILE A 26 -29.14 -5.41 10.79
C ILE A 26 -30.17 -5.92 11.84
N LEU A 27 -30.03 -5.49 13.10
CA LEU A 27 -30.99 -5.76 14.19
C LEU A 27 -32.14 -4.74 14.27
N SER A 28 -32.12 -3.68 13.46
CA SER A 28 -33.12 -2.61 13.39
C SER A 28 -33.52 -2.36 11.93
N PRO A 29 -34.70 -2.78 11.45
CA PRO A 29 -35.06 -2.80 10.03
C PRO A 29 -35.37 -1.39 9.50
N THR A 30 -34.37 -0.52 9.39
CA THR A 30 -34.48 0.81 8.81
C THR A 30 -33.61 0.91 7.55
N GLU A 31 -34.16 1.51 6.50
CA GLU A 31 -33.59 1.63 5.15
C GLU A 31 -32.25 2.40 5.06
N GLN A 32 -31.71 2.89 6.17
CA GLN A 32 -30.49 3.72 6.25
C GLN A 32 -29.18 2.94 6.38
N VAL A 33 -29.24 1.64 6.66
CA VAL A 33 -28.07 0.77 6.90
C VAL A 33 -27.16 0.60 5.67
N PRO A 34 -27.68 0.44 4.43
CA PRO A 34 -26.84 0.28 3.24
C PRO A 34 -26.01 1.52 2.92
N GLU A 35 -26.55 2.72 3.13
CA GLU A 35 -25.89 3.98 2.77
C GLU A 35 -24.77 4.34 3.75
N ALA A 36 -24.98 4.10 5.06
CA ALA A 36 -23.95 4.27 6.08
C ALA A 36 -22.79 3.29 5.88
N LEU A 37 -23.09 2.04 5.51
CA LEU A 37 -22.09 1.02 5.20
C LEU A 37 -21.30 1.35 3.93
N ASP A 38 -21.97 1.76 2.85
CA ASP A 38 -21.31 2.16 1.59
C ASP A 38 -20.39 3.39 1.82
N THR A 39 -20.88 4.39 2.56
CA THR A 39 -20.09 5.57 2.93
C THR A 39 -18.85 5.19 3.74
N ALA A 40 -19.00 4.31 4.73
CA ALA A 40 -17.89 3.84 5.54
C ALA A 40 -16.85 3.07 4.72
N LEU A 41 -17.29 2.21 3.81
CA LEU A 41 -16.42 1.48 2.89
C LEU A 41 -15.68 2.43 1.94
N MET A 42 -16.38 3.43 1.39
CA MET A 42 -15.77 4.47 0.54
C MET A 42 -14.72 5.28 1.29
N VAL A 43 -15.02 5.73 2.52
CA VAL A 43 -14.08 6.50 3.35
C VAL A 43 -12.88 5.63 3.75
N SER A 44 -13.12 4.39 4.16
CA SER A 44 -12.05 3.45 4.53
C SER A 44 -11.14 3.14 3.32
N ALA A 45 -11.73 2.87 2.15
CA ALA A 45 -10.99 2.69 0.91
C ALA A 45 -10.20 3.96 0.55
N GLY A 46 -10.86 5.12 0.52
CA GLY A 46 -10.22 6.40 0.20
C GLY A 46 -9.04 6.72 1.11
N SER A 47 -9.20 6.58 2.43
CA SER A 47 -8.12 6.76 3.40
C SER A 47 -6.96 5.78 3.17
N THR A 48 -7.27 4.53 2.83
CA THR A 48 -6.27 3.50 2.51
C THR A 48 -5.47 3.87 1.26
N TYR A 49 -6.14 4.30 0.18
CA TYR A 49 -5.46 4.75 -1.05
C TYR A 49 -4.59 5.98 -0.83
N VAL A 50 -5.07 6.96 -0.07
CA VAL A 50 -4.28 8.14 0.30
C VAL A 50 -3.05 7.75 1.11
N GLY A 51 -3.19 6.82 2.06
CA GLY A 51 -2.07 6.27 2.83
C GLY A 51 -1.02 5.60 1.94
N TRP A 52 -1.45 4.74 1.02
CA TRP A 52 -0.57 4.08 0.04
C TRP A 52 0.12 5.06 -0.90
N LEU A 53 -0.63 6.06 -1.40
CA LEU A 53 -0.11 7.10 -2.27
C LEU A 53 0.98 7.91 -1.57
N TRP A 54 0.66 8.46 -0.39
CA TRP A 54 1.59 9.25 0.40
C TRP A 54 2.89 8.48 0.66
N TRP A 55 2.76 7.24 1.16
CA TRP A 55 3.90 6.38 1.44
C TRP A 55 4.76 6.12 0.20
N SER A 56 4.12 5.75 -0.91
CA SER A 56 4.83 5.42 -2.14
C SER A 56 5.57 6.63 -2.73
N VAL A 57 4.95 7.82 -2.67
CA VAL A 57 5.56 9.07 -3.12
C VAL A 57 6.78 9.40 -2.24
N VAL A 58 6.65 9.34 -0.92
CA VAL A 58 7.77 9.59 0.01
C VAL A 58 8.91 8.60 -0.24
N ALA A 59 8.59 7.31 -0.40
CA ALA A 59 9.57 6.28 -0.73
C ALA A 59 10.28 6.56 -2.07
N CYS A 60 9.54 6.94 -3.11
CA CYS A 60 10.09 7.31 -4.41
C CYS A 60 11.01 8.53 -4.31
N VAL A 61 10.60 9.59 -3.61
CA VAL A 61 11.41 10.82 -3.43
C VAL A 61 12.71 10.50 -2.71
N ASN A 62 12.66 9.72 -1.63
CA ASN A 62 13.84 9.34 -0.86
C ASN A 62 14.80 8.49 -1.68
N ALA A 63 14.29 7.50 -2.41
CA ALA A 63 15.12 6.63 -3.23
C ALA A 63 15.76 7.36 -4.44
N ARG A 64 15.03 8.28 -5.09
CA ARG A 64 15.53 9.05 -6.25
C ARG A 64 16.79 9.87 -5.96
N ARG A 65 16.96 10.32 -4.72
CA ARG A 65 18.14 11.08 -4.30
C ARG A 65 19.42 10.24 -4.34
N ILE A 66 19.30 8.93 -4.46
CA ILE A 66 20.38 7.97 -4.25
C ILE A 66 20.62 7.13 -5.50
N ARG A 67 19.55 6.59 -6.08
CA ARG A 67 19.58 5.77 -7.29
C ARG A 67 18.37 6.08 -8.17
N PRO A 68 18.47 5.89 -9.50
CA PRO A 68 17.30 5.90 -10.36
C PRO A 68 16.32 4.80 -9.91
N LEU A 69 15.03 5.15 -9.86
CA LEU A 69 13.96 4.22 -9.52
C LEU A 69 13.89 3.09 -10.54
N ALA A 70 13.39 1.93 -10.12
CA ALA A 70 13.14 0.82 -11.03
C ALA A 70 12.04 1.11 -12.07
N GLY A 71 11.13 2.03 -11.76
CA GLY A 71 10.04 2.46 -12.64
C GLY A 71 9.76 3.96 -12.52
N SER A 72 8.65 4.41 -13.11
CA SER A 72 8.27 5.84 -13.10
C SER A 72 7.92 6.33 -11.69
N PRO A 73 8.39 7.52 -11.27
CA PRO A 73 7.97 8.14 -10.01
C PRO A 73 6.49 8.52 -9.98
N TRP A 74 5.86 8.61 -11.16
CA TRP A 74 4.43 8.92 -11.30
C TRP A 74 3.54 7.68 -11.20
N LEU A 75 4.13 6.48 -11.21
CA LEU A 75 3.37 5.23 -11.16
C LEU A 75 2.42 5.18 -9.95
N PRO A 76 2.83 5.51 -8.71
CA PRO A 76 1.91 5.49 -7.57
C PRO A 76 0.73 6.46 -7.72
N VAL A 77 0.94 7.61 -8.36
CA VAL A 77 -0.12 8.60 -8.59
C VAL A 77 -1.15 8.05 -9.56
N TRP A 78 -0.71 7.52 -10.70
CA TRP A 78 -1.61 6.92 -11.68
C TRP A 78 -2.43 5.77 -11.11
N ILE A 79 -1.82 4.94 -10.27
CA ILE A 79 -2.49 3.78 -9.69
C ILE A 79 -3.44 4.18 -8.55
N TYR A 80 -2.95 4.93 -7.56
CA TYR A 80 -3.71 5.19 -6.33
C TYR A 80 -4.66 6.40 -6.44
N VAL A 81 -4.56 7.20 -7.50
CA VAL A 81 -5.53 8.26 -7.82
C VAL A 81 -6.33 7.89 -9.06
N GLY A 82 -5.65 7.56 -10.16
CA GLY A 82 -6.30 7.27 -11.44
C GLY A 82 -7.21 6.04 -11.38
N GLY A 83 -6.76 4.94 -10.77
CA GLY A 83 -7.57 3.73 -10.60
C GLY A 83 -8.89 3.99 -9.87
N PRO A 84 -8.86 4.56 -8.64
CA PRO A 84 -10.08 4.93 -7.92
C PRO A 84 -10.96 5.94 -8.66
N LEU A 85 -10.38 6.93 -9.35
CA LEU A 85 -11.17 7.88 -10.15
C LEU A 85 -11.91 7.21 -11.30
N LEU A 86 -11.30 6.22 -11.96
CA LEU A 86 -11.99 5.43 -12.98
C LEU A 86 -13.18 4.68 -12.37
N LEU A 87 -13.01 4.04 -11.21
CA LEU A 87 -14.07 3.31 -10.52
C LEU A 87 -15.20 4.21 -10.01
N VAL A 88 -14.88 5.41 -9.52
CA VAL A 88 -15.90 6.41 -9.14
C VAL A 88 -16.61 6.97 -10.37
N GLY A 89 -15.86 7.19 -11.46
CA GLY A 89 -16.38 7.68 -12.73
C GLY A 89 -17.45 6.79 -13.35
N VAL A 90 -17.40 5.48 -13.10
CA VAL A 90 -18.42 4.50 -13.54
C VAL A 90 -19.84 4.88 -13.08
N ARG A 91 -19.98 5.59 -11.95
CA ARG A 91 -21.29 6.00 -11.42
C ARG A 91 -22.03 6.99 -12.33
N TYR A 92 -21.31 7.64 -13.23
CA TYR A 92 -21.85 8.61 -14.19
C TYR A 92 -22.04 8.02 -15.60
N LEU A 93 -21.84 6.70 -15.76
CA LEU A 93 -22.04 6.01 -17.03
C LEU A 93 -23.35 5.22 -16.99
N ASP A 94 -24.09 5.26 -18.09
CA ASP A 94 -25.26 4.42 -18.30
C ASP A 94 -24.88 2.94 -18.31
N ALA A 95 -25.81 2.08 -17.90
CA ALA A 95 -25.60 0.63 -17.93
C ALA A 95 -25.35 0.14 -19.36
N GLY A 96 -24.26 -0.62 -19.57
CA GLY A 96 -23.89 -1.15 -20.87
C GLY A 96 -22.41 -1.52 -20.95
N LEU A 97 -21.98 -2.00 -22.12
CA LEU A 97 -20.62 -2.52 -22.36
C LEU A 97 -19.50 -1.54 -21.99
N LEU A 98 -19.74 -0.23 -22.16
CA LEU A 98 -18.78 0.80 -21.78
C LEU A 98 -18.57 0.85 -20.26
N ARG A 99 -19.66 0.80 -19.48
CA ARG A 99 -19.63 0.81 -18.02
C ARG A 99 -18.90 -0.43 -17.49
N ASP A 100 -19.21 -1.59 -18.04
CA ASP A 100 -18.57 -2.85 -17.67
C ASP A 100 -17.08 -2.83 -18.03
N GLY A 101 -16.73 -2.33 -19.22
CA GLY A 101 -15.34 -2.14 -19.64
C GLY A 101 -14.55 -1.24 -18.69
N VAL A 102 -15.11 -0.10 -18.28
CA VAL A 102 -14.45 0.83 -17.34
C VAL A 102 -14.32 0.20 -15.95
N LEU A 103 -15.31 -0.57 -15.48
CA LEU A 103 -15.20 -1.33 -14.23
C LEU A 103 -14.04 -2.33 -14.26
N VAL A 104 -13.94 -3.14 -15.31
CA VAL A 104 -12.85 -4.12 -15.45
C VAL A 104 -11.50 -3.41 -15.53
N VAL A 105 -11.37 -2.38 -16.37
CA VAL A 105 -10.12 -1.63 -16.51
C VAL A 105 -9.73 -0.95 -15.20
N GLY A 106 -10.68 -0.35 -14.48
CA GLY A 106 -10.45 0.27 -13.17
C GLY A 106 -9.97 -0.75 -12.14
N ALA A 107 -10.65 -1.90 -12.05
CA ALA A 107 -10.29 -2.97 -11.13
C ALA A 107 -8.91 -3.57 -11.43
N VAL A 108 -8.61 -3.82 -12.71
CA VAL A 108 -7.29 -4.31 -13.15
C VAL A 108 -6.21 -3.27 -12.87
N THR A 109 -6.47 -1.99 -13.15
CA THR A 109 -5.51 -0.90 -12.90
C THR A 109 -5.18 -0.80 -11.41
N VAL A 110 -6.19 -0.90 -10.55
CA VAL A 110 -6.02 -0.92 -9.11
C VAL A 110 -5.20 -2.14 -8.65
N ALA A 111 -5.61 -3.35 -9.05
CA ALA A 111 -5.01 -4.58 -8.56
C ALA A 111 -3.59 -4.76 -9.09
N TYR A 112 -3.41 -4.74 -10.42
CA TYR A 112 -2.11 -4.87 -11.06
C TYR A 112 -1.20 -3.71 -10.72
N GLY A 113 -1.75 -2.49 -10.70
CA GLY A 113 -0.99 -1.29 -10.38
C GLY A 113 -0.42 -1.32 -8.97
N HIS A 114 -1.18 -1.79 -7.97
CA HIS A 114 -0.67 -1.96 -6.62
C HIS A 114 0.58 -2.86 -6.60
N PHE A 115 0.49 -4.03 -7.24
CA PHE A 115 1.64 -4.95 -7.34
C PHE A 115 2.82 -4.36 -8.12
N ALA A 116 2.56 -3.59 -9.18
CA ALA A 116 3.60 -2.90 -9.94
C ALA A 116 4.34 -1.86 -9.09
N VAL A 117 3.61 -1.07 -8.28
CA VAL A 117 4.21 -0.09 -7.36
C VAL A 117 5.05 -0.80 -6.30
N ILE A 118 4.50 -1.81 -5.62
CA ILE A 118 5.22 -2.55 -4.57
C ILE A 118 6.42 -3.30 -5.16
N GLY A 119 6.29 -3.88 -6.35
CA GLY A 119 7.38 -4.53 -7.08
C GLY A 119 8.51 -3.56 -7.44
N SER A 120 8.17 -2.36 -7.90
CA SER A 120 9.14 -1.28 -8.17
C SER A 120 9.88 -0.85 -6.90
N LEU A 121 9.15 -0.67 -5.79
CA LEU A 121 9.74 -0.31 -4.50
C LEU A 121 10.59 -1.44 -3.91
N ARG A 122 10.17 -2.70 -4.05
CA ARG A 122 10.95 -3.89 -3.67
C ARG A 122 12.26 -3.97 -4.46
N SER A 123 12.21 -3.74 -5.77
CA SER A 123 13.39 -3.70 -6.64
C SER A 123 14.34 -2.57 -6.22
N THR A 124 13.79 -1.43 -5.84
CA THR A 124 14.54 -0.27 -5.36
C THR A 124 15.18 -0.56 -3.99
N ALA A 125 14.43 -1.13 -3.05
CA ALA A 125 14.90 -1.57 -1.74
C ALA A 125 16.12 -2.50 -1.86
N ARG A 126 16.04 -3.50 -2.75
CA ARG A 126 17.16 -4.40 -3.03
C ARG A 126 18.41 -3.67 -3.51
N ARG A 127 18.27 -2.64 -4.35
CA ARG A 127 19.42 -1.87 -4.89
C ARG A 127 20.11 -0.99 -3.84
N VAL A 128 19.38 -0.56 -2.81
CA VAL A 128 19.91 0.24 -1.70
C VAL A 128 20.26 -0.61 -0.48
N GLY A 129 20.21 -1.94 -0.59
CA GLY A 129 20.54 -2.87 0.50
C GLY A 129 19.49 -2.95 1.61
N ALA A 130 18.27 -2.46 1.40
CA ALA A 130 17.18 -2.58 2.35
C ALA A 130 16.57 -4.00 2.36
N PRO A 131 16.07 -4.49 3.50
CA PRO A 131 15.34 -5.75 3.59
C PRO A 131 14.14 -5.81 2.63
N VAL A 132 14.08 -6.85 1.80
CA VAL A 132 12.99 -7.05 0.82
C VAL A 132 11.80 -7.82 1.39
N ALA A 133 11.98 -8.52 2.52
CA ALA A 133 10.95 -9.37 3.12
C ALA A 133 9.64 -8.63 3.45
N PRO A 134 9.65 -7.40 4.01
CA PRO A 134 8.42 -6.63 4.24
C PRO A 134 7.65 -6.38 2.94
N PHE A 135 8.34 -5.99 1.86
CA PHE A 135 7.72 -5.77 0.55
C PHE A 135 7.14 -7.05 -0.06
N THR A 136 7.80 -8.19 0.12
CA THR A 136 7.25 -9.48 -0.31
C THR A 136 5.94 -9.81 0.42
N ARG A 137 5.85 -9.53 1.73
CA ARG A 137 4.62 -9.74 2.49
C ARG A 137 3.47 -8.85 2.01
N LEU A 138 3.76 -7.61 1.60
CA LEU A 138 2.78 -6.70 1.01
C LEU A 138 2.23 -7.19 -0.35
N ILE A 139 2.94 -8.09 -1.04
CA ILE A 139 2.46 -8.74 -2.26
C ILE A 139 1.67 -10.01 -1.92
N VAL A 140 2.22 -10.86 -1.06
CA VAL A 140 1.66 -12.18 -0.78
C VAL A 140 0.38 -12.11 0.04
N LEU A 141 0.29 -11.23 1.04
CA LEU A 141 -0.88 -11.17 1.93
C LEU A 141 -2.18 -10.78 1.20
N PRO A 142 -2.21 -9.75 0.35
CA PRO A 142 -3.41 -9.45 -0.45
C PRO A 142 -3.82 -10.59 -1.39
N ILE A 143 -2.86 -11.37 -1.89
CA ILE A 143 -3.15 -12.53 -2.74
C ILE A 143 -3.72 -13.68 -1.91
N ALA A 144 -3.20 -13.91 -0.70
CA ALA A 144 -3.63 -14.99 0.18
C ALA A 144 -5.04 -14.76 0.76
N LEU A 145 -5.42 -13.50 1.00
CA LEU A 145 -6.68 -13.15 1.67
C LEU A 145 -7.93 -13.70 0.96
N PRO A 146 -8.11 -13.55 -0.37
CA PRO A 146 -9.23 -14.17 -1.08
C PRO A 146 -9.33 -15.68 -0.90
N PHE A 147 -8.19 -16.40 -0.86
CA PHE A 147 -8.20 -17.85 -0.63
C PHE A 147 -8.58 -18.21 0.80
N VAL A 148 -8.15 -17.41 1.79
CA VAL A 148 -8.57 -17.58 3.19
C VAL A 148 -10.07 -17.34 3.32
N GLN A 149 -10.60 -16.31 2.65
CA GLN A 149 -12.04 -16.03 2.63
C GLN A 149 -12.84 -17.14 1.96
N LEU A 150 -12.36 -17.63 0.82
CA LEU A 150 -12.99 -18.76 0.13
C LEU A 150 -12.98 -20.02 1.02
N ALA A 151 -11.84 -20.36 1.62
CA ALA A 151 -11.73 -21.50 2.52
C ALA A 151 -12.67 -21.36 3.73
N LEU A 152 -12.77 -20.15 4.29
CA LEU A 152 -13.66 -19.88 5.41
C LEU A 152 -15.14 -19.98 5.01
N ALA A 153 -15.52 -19.43 3.85
CA ALA A 153 -16.88 -19.54 3.32
C ALA A 153 -17.29 -20.99 3.05
N LEU A 154 -16.35 -21.84 2.63
CA LEU A 154 -16.56 -23.27 2.43
C LEU A 154 -16.68 -24.06 3.75
N VAL A 155 -16.09 -23.58 4.84
CA VAL A 155 -16.11 -24.25 6.15
C VAL A 155 -17.30 -23.80 7.00
N LEU A 156 -17.75 -22.55 6.85
CA LEU A 156 -18.83 -21.97 7.64
C LEU A 156 -20.23 -22.18 7.03
N SER A 157 -20.36 -22.82 5.86
CA SER A 157 -21.61 -22.89 5.09
C SER A 157 -22.75 -23.65 5.76
N ASP A 158 -22.49 -24.43 6.80
CA ASP A 158 -23.42 -25.48 7.21
C ASP A 158 -24.19 -25.26 8.52
N ASP A 159 -23.81 -24.35 9.44
CA ASP A 159 -24.56 -24.23 10.72
C ASP A 159 -24.33 -22.97 11.60
N VAL A 160 -23.60 -21.95 11.12
CA VAL A 160 -23.32 -20.76 11.94
C VAL A 160 -24.40 -19.69 11.71
N ALA A 161 -24.97 -19.14 12.79
CA ALA A 161 -25.87 -18.01 12.70
C ALA A 161 -25.18 -16.86 11.95
N ARG A 162 -25.79 -16.35 10.87
CA ARG A 162 -25.22 -15.33 9.95
C ARG A 162 -24.54 -14.14 10.65
N VAL A 163 -24.94 -13.82 11.88
CA VAL A 163 -24.37 -12.74 12.71
C VAL A 163 -22.97 -13.08 13.23
N ASP A 164 -22.72 -14.33 13.64
CA ASP A 164 -21.41 -14.78 14.13
C ASP A 164 -20.39 -14.87 12.99
N GLU A 165 -20.83 -15.32 11.81
CA GLU A 165 -20.03 -15.34 10.58
C GLU A 165 -19.61 -13.92 10.17
N LEU A 166 -20.55 -12.97 10.16
CA LEU A 166 -20.27 -11.59 9.77
C LEU A 166 -19.31 -10.90 10.76
N THR A 167 -19.50 -11.16 12.05
CA THR A 167 -18.62 -10.65 13.12
C THR A 167 -17.20 -11.23 12.99
N PHE A 168 -17.08 -12.52 12.72
CA PHE A 168 -15.79 -13.19 12.53
C PHE A 168 -15.07 -12.66 11.28
N LEU A 169 -15.77 -12.54 10.15
CA LEU A 169 -15.22 -11.94 8.92
C LEU A 169 -14.73 -10.51 9.16
N HIS A 170 -15.47 -9.72 9.93
CA HIS A 170 -15.10 -8.34 10.24
C HIS A 170 -13.86 -8.26 11.15
N ALA A 171 -13.76 -9.14 12.15
CA ALA A 171 -12.59 -9.27 12.99
C ALA A 171 -11.36 -9.67 12.17
N LEU A 172 -11.50 -10.63 11.26
CA LEU A 172 -10.44 -11.07 10.35
C LEU A 172 -9.96 -9.92 9.45
N TRP A 173 -10.89 -9.14 8.88
CA TRP A 173 -10.57 -7.94 8.09
C TRP A 173 -9.82 -6.90 8.89
N THR A 174 -10.23 -6.68 10.15
CA THR A 174 -9.56 -5.73 11.04
C THR A 174 -8.13 -6.16 11.34
N VAL A 175 -7.92 -7.45 11.67
CA VAL A 175 -6.58 -8.01 11.89
C VAL A 175 -5.73 -7.89 10.62
N PHE A 176 -6.30 -8.18 9.46
CA PHE A 176 -5.61 -8.04 8.18
C PHE A 176 -5.19 -6.59 7.92
N ALA A 177 -6.08 -5.62 8.14
CA ALA A 177 -5.79 -4.20 7.96
C ALA A 177 -4.67 -3.72 8.89
N VAL A 178 -4.71 -4.12 10.17
CA VAL A 178 -3.65 -3.81 11.15
C VAL A 178 -2.32 -4.45 10.75
N ALA A 179 -2.33 -5.71 10.32
CA ALA A 179 -1.12 -6.40 9.85
C ALA A 179 -0.54 -5.72 8.61
N MET A 180 -1.37 -5.35 7.62
CA MET A 180 -0.94 -4.62 6.43
C MET A 180 -0.33 -3.27 6.79
N ALA A 181 -0.98 -2.49 7.67
CA ALA A 181 -0.45 -1.21 8.14
C ALA A 181 0.92 -1.37 8.84
N ALA A 182 1.06 -2.38 9.71
CA ALA A 182 2.30 -2.68 10.40
C ALA A 182 3.42 -3.10 9.42
N ILE A 183 3.11 -3.90 8.39
CA ILE A 183 4.10 -4.32 7.40
C ILE A 183 4.50 -3.14 6.51
N THR A 184 3.56 -2.30 6.09
CA THR A 184 3.85 -1.07 5.33
C THR A 184 4.76 -0.14 6.12
N TRP A 185 4.50 0.03 7.41
CA TRP A 185 5.38 0.79 8.30
C TRP A 185 6.80 0.23 8.36
N HIS A 186 6.94 -1.09 8.57
CA HIS A 186 8.25 -1.74 8.57
C HIS A 186 8.99 -1.58 7.23
N ALA A 187 8.28 -1.73 6.11
CA ALA A 187 8.84 -1.53 4.78
C ALA A 187 9.31 -0.08 4.57
N ALA A 188 8.50 0.89 4.99
CA ALA A 188 8.82 2.32 4.94
C ALA A 188 10.11 2.63 5.68
N ARG A 189 10.14 2.25 6.96
CA ARG A 189 11.23 2.57 7.87
C ARG A 189 12.53 1.90 7.44
N ALA A 190 12.46 0.65 7.00
CA ALA A 190 13.62 -0.07 6.51
C ALA A 190 14.22 0.60 5.25
N LEU A 191 13.37 1.03 4.31
CA LEU A 191 13.82 1.73 3.11
C LEU A 191 14.40 3.11 3.43
N GLU A 192 13.75 3.87 4.32
CA GLU A 192 14.23 5.18 4.73
C GLU A 192 15.60 5.11 5.41
N LEU A 193 15.76 4.18 6.37
CA LEU A 193 17.03 3.98 7.07
C LEU A 193 18.17 3.60 6.11
N ALA A 194 17.89 2.70 5.15
CA ALA A 194 18.86 2.33 4.12
C ALA A 194 19.20 3.51 3.20
N CYS A 195 18.22 4.36 2.87
CA CYS A 195 18.47 5.56 2.10
C CYS A 195 19.37 6.54 2.87
N GLN A 196 19.11 6.75 4.16
CA GLN A 196 19.90 7.64 5.00
C GLN A 196 21.35 7.13 5.18
N SER A 197 21.54 5.84 5.43
CA SER A 197 22.87 5.25 5.59
C SER A 197 23.72 5.37 4.31
N GLU A 198 23.10 5.18 3.14
CA GLU A 198 23.77 5.33 1.85
C GLU A 198 24.17 6.79 1.57
N VAL A 199 23.33 7.77 1.94
CA VAL A 199 23.68 9.20 1.82
C VAL A 199 24.86 9.55 2.73
N ILE A 200 24.88 9.05 3.96
CA ILE A 200 25.98 9.26 4.90
C ILE A 200 27.27 8.65 4.35
N ARG A 201 27.21 7.42 3.84
CA ARG A 201 28.39 6.74 3.25
C ARG A 201 28.97 7.54 2.10
N ARG A 202 28.13 8.00 1.16
CA ARG A 202 28.58 8.82 0.02
C ARG A 202 29.20 10.15 0.44
N ARG A 203 28.67 10.79 1.48
CA ARG A 203 29.26 12.03 2.01
C ARG A 203 30.62 11.77 2.64
N ALA A 204 30.76 10.67 3.39
CA ALA A 204 32.05 10.25 3.94
C ALA A 204 33.07 9.99 2.83
N ASP A 205 32.68 9.25 1.78
CA ASP A 205 33.52 8.95 0.62
C ASP A 205 33.93 10.21 -0.17
N GLN A 206 33.09 11.25 -0.18
CA GLN A 206 33.41 12.55 -0.80
C GLN A 206 34.38 13.39 0.03
N HIS A 207 34.47 13.16 1.34
CA HIS A 207 35.33 13.90 2.27
C HIS A 207 36.62 13.15 2.59
N THR A 208 36.74 11.88 2.21
CA THR A 208 38.02 11.18 2.15
C THR A 208 38.85 11.75 1.00
N LEU A 209 39.96 12.41 1.37
CA LEU A 209 40.99 12.81 0.41
C LEU A 209 41.40 11.58 -0.43
N PRO A 210 41.60 11.73 -1.75
CA PRO A 210 42.10 10.64 -2.58
C PRO A 210 43.41 10.12 -1.97
N SER A 211 43.59 8.80 -1.97
CA SER A 211 44.82 8.20 -1.42
C SER A 211 46.04 8.79 -2.12
N GLY A 212 47.17 8.88 -1.39
CA GLY A 212 48.42 9.43 -1.93
C GLY A 212 48.82 8.77 -3.26
N ASP A 213 48.50 7.49 -3.44
CA ASP A 213 48.73 6.75 -4.68
C ASP A 213 47.91 7.24 -5.87
N VAL A 214 46.64 7.60 -5.64
CA VAL A 214 45.75 8.16 -6.68
C VAL A 214 46.22 9.56 -7.08
N VAL A 215 46.63 10.36 -6.10
CA VAL A 215 47.21 11.70 -6.34
C VAL A 215 48.53 11.59 -7.10
N ALA A 216 49.43 10.69 -6.68
CA ALA A 216 50.72 10.47 -7.33
C ALA A 216 50.58 9.92 -8.76
N ALA A 217 49.61 9.04 -9.01
CA ALA A 217 49.32 8.50 -10.34
C ALA A 217 48.68 9.55 -11.27
N ALA A 218 47.88 10.47 -10.74
CA ALA A 218 47.34 11.60 -11.50
C ALA A 218 48.45 12.60 -11.88
N LEU A 219 49.33 12.93 -10.93
CA LEU A 219 50.48 13.83 -11.16
C LEU A 219 51.45 13.28 -12.22
N ARG A 220 51.74 11.97 -12.20
CA ARG A 220 52.58 11.34 -13.23
C ARG A 220 51.95 11.42 -14.63
N ARG A 221 50.62 11.36 -14.73
CA ARG A 221 49.89 11.48 -16.01
C ARG A 221 49.79 12.92 -16.52
N SER A 222 49.87 13.93 -15.66
CA SER A 222 49.86 15.33 -16.08
C SER A 222 51.24 15.89 -16.42
N LEU A 223 52.31 15.20 -16.01
CA LEU A 223 53.70 15.62 -16.19
C LEU A 223 54.45 14.87 -17.31
N GLY A 224 53.81 13.87 -17.93
CA GLY A 224 54.33 13.15 -19.09
C GLY A 224 53.44 13.37 -20.30
#